data_AF-A0A351BLV4-F1
#
_entry.id   AF-A0A351BLV4-F1
#
_cell.length_a   1.000
_cell.length_b   1.000
_cell.length_c   1.000
_cell.angle_alpha   90.00
_cell.angle_beta   90.00
_cell.angle_gamma   90.00
#
_symmetry.space_group_name_H-M   'P 1'
#
loop_
_entity.id
_entity.type
_entity.pdbx_description
1 polymer ?
#
loop_
_entity_poly.entity_id
_entity_poly.type
_entity_poly.pdbx_seq_one_letter_code
_entity_poly.pdbx_strand_id
1 'polypeptide(L)'
;MATMNMLARFANQKIWVRLIVSISAMTIASWAAMILWTAHVSEETAIEQAQDFAQSAHDMVLAGLTGMMVTGTIQQREVFIDQIKQLPSIREVRVLRGEAVSGPFGPGVAEEREHDALEAQVLATGKEYAAVETSASGEEALRVIRPAVAQENY
;
A
#
# COMPACT_ATOMS: atom_id res chain seq x y z
N MET A 1 32.31 -35.71 23.81
CA MET A 1 33.43 -35.29 24.69
C MET A 1 33.91 -33.85 24.50
N ALA A 2 33.74 -33.22 23.32
CA ALA A 2 34.21 -31.84 23.08
C ALA A 2 33.37 -30.73 23.75
N THR A 3 32.05 -30.91 23.88
CA THR A 3 31.13 -29.95 24.51
C THR A 3 31.33 -29.85 26.04
N MET A 4 31.70 -30.96 26.68
CA MET A 4 31.92 -31.03 28.12
C MET A 4 33.19 -30.29 28.56
N ASN A 5 34.24 -30.29 27.72
CA ASN A 5 35.47 -29.53 27.96
C ASN A 5 35.32 -28.02 27.69
N MET A 6 34.38 -27.62 26.83
CA MET A 6 34.14 -26.20 26.54
C MET A 6 33.45 -25.52 27.72
N LEU A 7 32.42 -26.16 28.30
CA LEU A 7 31.73 -25.70 29.51
C LEU A 7 32.67 -25.59 30.73
N ALA A 8 33.61 -26.54 30.89
CA ALA A 8 34.59 -26.52 31.98
C ALA A 8 35.60 -25.34 31.86
N ARG A 9 35.96 -24.92 30.64
CA ARG A 9 36.82 -23.75 30.42
C ARG A 9 36.10 -22.42 30.70
N PHE A 10 34.79 -22.34 30.44
CA PHE A 10 33.97 -21.18 30.82
C PHE A 10 33.81 -21.03 32.33
N ALA A 11 33.81 -22.14 33.08
CA ALA A 11 33.70 -22.12 34.54
C ALA A 11 34.96 -21.54 35.23
N ASN A 12 36.12 -21.65 34.59
CA ASN A 12 37.42 -21.22 35.14
C ASN A 12 37.89 -19.84 34.62
N GLN A 13 37.02 -19.07 33.97
CA GLN A 13 37.30 -17.68 33.55
C GLN A 13 36.86 -16.67 34.61
N LYS A 14 37.55 -15.52 34.65
CA LYS A 14 37.22 -14.39 35.55
C LYS A 14 35.72 -14.08 35.47
N ILE A 15 35.09 -13.90 36.63
CA ILE A 15 33.63 -13.71 36.79
C ILE A 15 33.06 -12.66 35.83
N TRP A 16 33.80 -11.58 35.59
CA TRP A 16 33.40 -10.49 34.69
C TRP A 16 33.27 -10.93 33.21
N VAL A 17 34.14 -11.84 32.74
CA VAL A 17 34.07 -12.37 31.36
C VAL A 17 32.83 -13.24 31.19
N ARG A 18 32.50 -14.06 32.19
CA ARG A 18 31.30 -14.90 32.17
C ARG A 18 30.01 -14.06 32.14
N LEU A 19 29.97 -12.97 32.91
CA LEU A 19 28.85 -12.01 32.91
C LEU A 19 28.68 -11.34 31.54
N ILE A 20 29.77 -10.83 30.96
CA ILE A 20 29.74 -10.19 29.63
C ILE A 20 29.21 -11.17 28.58
N VAL A 21 29.74 -12.40 28.54
CA VAL A 21 29.32 -13.41 27.56
C VAL A 21 27.84 -13.76 27.74
N SER A 22 27.35 -13.93 28.97
CA SER A 22 25.93 -14.23 29.21
C SER A 22 25.01 -13.08 28.80
N ILE A 23 25.39 -11.83 29.11
CA ILE A 23 24.61 -10.66 28.74
C ILE A 23 24.62 -10.49 27.22
N SER A 24 25.78 -10.59 26.58
CA SER A 24 25.90 -10.53 25.12
C SER A 24 25.11 -11.63 24.43
N ALA A 25 25.12 -12.87 24.96
CA ALA A 25 24.33 -13.97 24.41
C ALA A 25 22.83 -13.70 24.51
N MET A 26 22.35 -13.19 25.66
CA MET A 26 20.95 -12.79 25.82
C MET A 26 20.56 -11.65 24.86
N THR A 27 21.43 -10.65 24.69
CA THR A 27 21.19 -9.54 23.77
C THR A 27 21.10 -10.02 22.32
N ILE A 28 22.02 -10.88 21.87
CA ILE A 28 22.02 -11.42 20.50
C ILE A 28 20.76 -12.27 20.27
N ALA A 29 20.35 -13.08 21.26
CA ALA A 29 19.13 -13.86 21.15
C ALA A 29 17.88 -12.98 21.02
N SER A 30 17.80 -11.90 21.78
CA SER A 30 16.71 -10.91 21.67
C SER A 30 16.68 -10.25 20.28
N TRP A 31 17.83 -9.82 19.77
CA TRP A 31 17.91 -9.23 18.42
C TRP A 31 17.53 -10.22 17.33
N ALA A 32 17.97 -11.48 17.42
CA ALA A 32 17.60 -12.52 16.48
C ALA A 32 16.08 -12.77 16.47
N ALA A 33 15.45 -12.82 17.65
CA ALA A 33 14.00 -12.94 17.76
C ALA A 33 13.28 -11.73 17.14
N MET A 34 13.77 -10.51 17.40
CA MET A 34 13.19 -9.28 16.84
C MET A 34 13.31 -9.22 15.32
N ILE A 35 14.45 -9.59 14.74
CA ILE A 35 14.66 -9.62 13.29
C ILE A 35 13.72 -10.62 12.63
N LEU A 36 13.59 -11.83 13.18
CA LEU A 36 12.68 -12.85 12.65
C LEU A 36 11.22 -12.40 12.72
N TRP A 37 10.82 -11.75 13.83
CA TRP A 37 9.48 -11.20 13.98
C TRP A 37 9.21 -10.06 12.97
N THR A 38 10.12 -9.10 12.88
CA THR A 38 10.00 -7.97 11.95
C THR A 38 9.95 -8.43 10.49
N ALA A 39 10.75 -9.42 10.11
CA ALA A 39 10.75 -9.96 8.74
C ALA A 39 9.42 -10.63 8.36
N HIS A 40 8.71 -11.24 9.32
CA HIS A 40 7.41 -11.84 9.05
C HIS A 40 6.29 -10.79 8.95
N VAL A 41 6.32 -9.79 9.83
CA VAL A 41 5.27 -8.75 9.90
C VAL A 41 5.42 -7.71 8.80
N SER A 42 6.62 -7.51 8.26
CA SER A 42 6.90 -6.43 7.29
C SER A 42 6.08 -6.51 6.01
N GLU A 43 5.75 -7.71 5.53
CA GLU A 43 5.04 -7.88 4.26
C GLU A 43 3.55 -7.52 4.39
N GLU A 44 2.86 -8.10 5.37
CA GLU A 44 1.45 -7.79 5.64
C GLU A 44 1.26 -6.31 6.01
N THR A 45 2.16 -5.76 6.83
CA THR A 45 2.12 -4.34 7.20
C THR A 45 2.37 -3.43 6.00
N ALA A 46 3.25 -3.80 5.06
CA ALA A 46 3.48 -3.02 3.85
C ALA A 46 2.24 -3.00 2.94
N ILE A 47 1.55 -4.13 2.80
CA ILE A 47 0.31 -4.24 2.02
C ILE A 47 -0.80 -3.40 2.67
N GLU A 48 -0.98 -3.50 3.99
CA GLU A 48 -1.98 -2.71 4.73
C GLU A 48 -1.72 -1.21 4.60
N GLN A 49 -0.47 -0.77 4.78
CA GLN A 49 -0.08 0.62 4.58
C GLN A 49 -0.34 1.13 3.15
N ALA A 50 -0.09 0.29 2.15
CA ALA A 50 -0.37 0.63 0.76
C ALA A 50 -1.88 0.73 0.49
N GLN A 51 -2.70 -0.11 1.13
CA GLN A 51 -4.17 -0.03 1.05
C GLN A 51 -4.68 1.26 1.70
N ASP A 52 -4.23 1.59 2.90
CA ASP A 52 -4.59 2.83 3.60
C ASP A 52 -4.19 4.08 2.80
N PHE A 53 -3.02 4.03 2.17
CA PHE A 53 -2.57 5.10 1.29
C PHE A 53 -3.46 5.22 0.04
N ALA A 54 -3.81 4.11 -0.59
CA ALA A 54 -4.70 4.10 -1.75
C ALA A 54 -6.10 4.63 -1.39
N GLN A 55 -6.62 4.29 -0.21
CA GLN A 55 -7.87 4.84 0.31
C GLN A 55 -7.78 6.36 0.51
N SER A 56 -6.73 6.83 1.17
CA SER A 56 -6.51 8.27 1.37
C SER A 56 -6.38 9.02 0.05
N ALA A 57 -5.67 8.45 -0.93
CA ALA A 57 -5.55 9.00 -2.27
C ALA A 57 -6.90 9.07 -2.99
N HIS A 58 -7.73 8.02 -2.88
CA HIS A 58 -9.07 7.99 -3.43
C HIS A 58 -9.95 9.12 -2.88
N ASP A 59 -9.97 9.30 -1.55
CA ASP A 59 -10.76 10.32 -0.88
C ASP A 59 -10.28 11.73 -1.26
N MET A 60 -8.97 11.95 -1.33
CA MET A 60 -8.38 13.22 -1.78
C MET A 60 -8.74 13.53 -3.24
N VAL A 61 -8.67 12.54 -4.14
CA VAL A 61 -9.04 12.72 -5.55
C VAL A 61 -10.51 13.08 -5.66
N LEU A 62 -11.41 12.35 -5.00
CA LEU A 62 -12.85 12.63 -5.05
C LEU A 62 -13.19 13.99 -4.44
N ALA A 63 -12.59 14.36 -3.31
CA ALA A 63 -12.78 15.67 -2.72
C ALA A 63 -12.30 16.79 -3.66
N GLY A 64 -11.13 16.61 -4.30
CA GLY A 64 -10.60 17.55 -5.30
C GLY A 64 -11.50 17.69 -6.52
N LEU A 65 -11.96 16.57 -7.09
CA LEU A 65 -12.89 16.55 -8.22
C LEU A 65 -14.23 17.20 -7.84
N THR A 66 -14.77 16.92 -6.65
CA THR A 66 -16.02 17.52 -6.16
C THR A 66 -15.86 19.03 -5.95
N GLY A 67 -14.75 19.46 -5.35
CA GLY A 67 -14.40 20.87 -5.21
C GLY A 67 -14.34 21.58 -6.57
N MET A 68 -13.76 20.93 -7.59
CA MET A 68 -13.77 21.43 -8.97
C MET A 68 -15.16 21.44 -9.61
N MET A 69 -16.04 20.50 -9.28
CA MET A 69 -17.44 20.53 -9.72
C MET A 69 -18.20 21.71 -9.11
N VAL A 70 -18.05 21.94 -7.80
CA VAL A 70 -18.69 23.05 -7.07
C VAL A 70 -18.17 24.40 -7.53
N THR A 71 -16.87 24.52 -7.80
CA THR A 71 -16.24 25.76 -8.26
C THR A 71 -16.32 25.96 -9.78
N GLY A 72 -16.81 24.98 -10.54
CA GLY A 72 -16.97 25.06 -11.99
C GLY A 72 -15.67 24.92 -12.80
N THR A 73 -14.62 24.35 -12.23
CA THR A 73 -13.29 24.16 -12.87
C THR A 73 -13.01 22.71 -13.28
N ILE A 74 -14.02 21.83 -13.25
CA ILE A 74 -13.90 20.38 -13.57
C ILE A 74 -13.33 20.08 -14.97
N GLN A 75 -13.34 21.04 -15.88
CA GLN A 75 -12.73 20.94 -17.21
C GLN A 75 -11.20 20.83 -17.12
N GLN A 76 -10.58 21.30 -16.03
CA GLN A 76 -9.13 21.24 -15.78
C GLN A 76 -8.70 19.99 -15.00
N ARG A 77 -9.60 19.04 -14.74
CA ARG A 77 -9.31 17.85 -13.93
C ARG A 77 -8.13 17.01 -14.43
N GLU A 78 -7.84 17.02 -15.73
CA GLU A 78 -6.69 16.32 -16.30
C GLU A 78 -5.38 16.82 -15.67
N VAL A 79 -5.22 18.15 -15.54
CA VAL A 79 -4.05 18.77 -14.91
C VAL A 79 -3.94 18.36 -13.44
N PHE A 80 -5.08 18.31 -12.73
CA PHE A 80 -5.11 17.87 -11.33
C PHE A 80 -4.71 16.39 -11.20
N ILE A 81 -5.24 15.50 -12.04
CA ILE A 81 -4.89 14.08 -12.02
C ILE A 81 -3.42 13.87 -12.41
N ASP A 82 -2.90 14.64 -13.36
CA ASP A 82 -1.49 14.57 -13.74
C ASP A 82 -0.55 15.02 -12.61
N GLN A 83 -0.94 15.99 -11.79
CA GLN A 83 -0.19 16.35 -10.59
C GLN A 83 -0.15 15.20 -9.58
N ILE A 84 -1.24 14.44 -9.45
CA ILE A 84 -1.31 13.27 -8.57
C ILE A 84 -0.44 12.13 -9.11
N LYS A 85 -0.46 11.89 -10.43
CA LYS A 85 0.41 10.91 -11.10
C LYS A 85 1.91 11.20 -10.91
N GLN A 86 2.29 12.46 -10.66
CA GLN A 86 3.69 12.86 -10.43
C GLN A 86 4.17 12.61 -8.99
N LEU A 87 3.29 12.18 -8.07
CA LEU A 87 3.69 11.88 -6.71
C LEU A 87 4.56 10.60 -6.67
N PRO A 88 5.70 10.61 -5.96
CA PRO A 88 6.67 9.50 -6.00
C PRO A 88 6.13 8.18 -5.44
N SER A 89 5.11 8.22 -4.58
CA SER A 89 4.46 7.04 -4.01
C SER A 89 3.34 6.47 -4.89
N ILE A 90 3.02 7.13 -6.01
CA ILE A 90 1.94 6.74 -6.92
C ILE A 90 2.56 6.31 -8.25
N ARG A 91 2.35 5.05 -8.63
CA ARG A 91 2.79 4.55 -9.94
C ARG A 91 1.85 4.99 -11.05
N GLU A 92 0.56 4.82 -10.83
CA GLU A 92 -0.48 5.16 -11.78
C GLU A 92 -1.78 5.47 -11.03
N VAL A 93 -2.47 6.53 -11.46
CA VAL A 93 -3.82 6.87 -11.00
C VAL A 93 -4.67 7.14 -12.23
N ARG A 94 -5.83 6.48 -12.28
CA ARG A 94 -6.84 6.66 -13.30
C ARG A 94 -8.19 6.91 -12.64
N VAL A 95 -8.95 7.83 -13.21
CA VAL A 95 -10.34 8.07 -12.83
C VAL A 95 -11.20 7.58 -13.97
N LEU A 96 -12.14 6.70 -13.66
CA LEU A 96 -12.99 6.04 -14.64
C LEU A 96 -14.42 6.56 -14.49
N ARG A 97 -15.12 6.70 -15.62
CA ARG A 97 -16.50 7.20 -15.62
C ARG A 97 -17.48 6.07 -15.88
N GLY A 98 -18.33 5.79 -14.89
CA GLY A 98 -19.43 4.84 -15.06
C GLY A 98 -20.58 5.39 -15.92
N GLU A 99 -21.46 4.49 -16.40
CA GLU A 99 -22.60 4.85 -17.24
C GLU A 99 -23.55 5.86 -16.57
N ALA A 100 -23.73 5.75 -15.25
CA ALA A 100 -24.59 6.63 -14.45
C ALA A 100 -24.18 8.11 -14.52
N VAL A 101 -22.90 8.40 -14.74
CA VAL A 101 -22.38 9.77 -14.92
C VAL A 101 -22.31 10.14 -16.39
N SER A 102 -21.96 9.17 -17.26
CA SER A 102 -21.83 9.40 -18.70
C SER A 102 -23.13 9.82 -19.38
N GLY A 103 -24.28 9.31 -18.93
CA GLY A 103 -25.59 9.69 -19.45
C GLY A 103 -25.91 11.18 -19.29
N PRO A 104 -26.05 11.70 -18.04
CA PRO A 104 -26.44 13.09 -17.80
C PRO A 104 -25.32 14.11 -18.05
N PHE A 105 -24.05 13.74 -17.88
CA PHE A 105 -22.91 14.68 -17.97
C PHE A 105 -22.05 14.49 -19.23
N GLY A 106 -22.47 13.62 -20.14
CA GLY A 106 -21.76 13.31 -21.38
C GLY A 106 -20.60 12.33 -21.20
N PRO A 107 -20.02 11.84 -22.31
CA PRO A 107 -19.14 10.68 -22.36
C PRO A 107 -17.74 10.90 -21.74
N GLY A 108 -17.39 12.10 -21.30
CA GLY A 108 -16.07 12.39 -20.74
C GLY A 108 -14.92 12.23 -21.75
N VAL A 109 -13.69 12.17 -21.24
CA VAL A 109 -12.47 12.02 -22.04
C VAL A 109 -12.23 10.55 -22.40
N ALA A 110 -11.37 10.27 -23.39
CA ALA A 110 -11.16 8.90 -23.86
C ALA A 110 -10.59 7.98 -22.75
N GLU A 111 -9.64 8.48 -21.97
CA GLU A 111 -9.01 7.74 -20.86
C GLU A 111 -10.00 7.32 -19.75
N GLU A 112 -11.09 8.09 -19.57
CA GLU A 112 -12.16 7.81 -18.60
C GLU A 112 -13.10 6.70 -19.09
N ARG A 113 -13.12 6.40 -20.40
CA ARG A 113 -14.02 5.44 -21.05
C ARG A 113 -13.41 4.05 -21.26
N GLU A 114 -12.08 3.97 -21.31
CA GLU A 114 -11.40 2.68 -21.46
C GLU A 114 -11.38 1.95 -20.12
N HIS A 115 -11.99 0.77 -20.09
CA HIS A 115 -12.07 -0.06 -18.90
C HIS A 115 -11.41 -1.41 -19.15
N ASP A 116 -10.54 -1.81 -18.23
CA ASP A 116 -10.11 -3.20 -18.08
C ASP A 116 -11.26 -4.07 -17.56
N ALA A 117 -11.17 -5.40 -17.70
CA ALA A 117 -12.17 -6.35 -17.24
C ALA A 117 -12.45 -6.22 -15.73
N LEU A 118 -11.41 -6.01 -14.92
CA LEU A 118 -11.53 -5.78 -13.48
C LEU A 118 -12.19 -4.43 -13.17
N GLU A 119 -11.82 -3.38 -13.91
CA GLU A 119 -12.39 -2.05 -13.77
C GLU A 119 -13.89 -2.04 -14.10
N ALA A 120 -14.28 -2.69 -15.19
CA ALA A 120 -15.68 -2.86 -15.57
C ALA A 120 -16.46 -3.68 -14.54
N GLN A 121 -15.85 -4.72 -13.96
CA GLN A 121 -16.47 -5.51 -12.89
C GLN A 121 -16.69 -4.68 -11.63
N VAL A 122 -15.72 -3.88 -11.20
CA VAL A 122 -15.85 -3.00 -10.02
C VAL A 122 -16.94 -1.95 -10.25
N LEU A 123 -16.97 -1.34 -11.43
CA LEU A 123 -18.02 -0.38 -11.81
C LEU A 123 -19.41 -1.01 -11.82
N ALA A 124 -19.55 -2.25 -12.29
CA ALA A 124 -20.83 -2.96 -12.34
C ALA A 124 -21.30 -3.48 -10.98
N THR A 125 -20.37 -3.99 -10.16
CA THR A 125 -20.70 -4.62 -8.87
C THR A 125 -20.72 -3.63 -7.70
N GLY A 126 -20.06 -2.48 -7.84
CA GLY A 126 -19.84 -1.54 -6.73
C GLY A 126 -18.98 -2.12 -5.62
N LYS A 127 -18.22 -3.21 -5.87
CA LYS A 127 -17.32 -3.83 -4.89
C LYS A 127 -15.89 -3.46 -5.18
N GLU A 128 -15.17 -3.04 -4.15
CA GLU A 128 -13.74 -2.74 -4.22
C GLU A 128 -12.90 -3.97 -4.60
N TYR A 129 -11.84 -3.72 -5.37
CA TYR A 129 -10.81 -4.70 -5.71
C TYR A 129 -9.46 -4.18 -5.24
N ALA A 130 -8.71 -4.99 -4.50
CA ALA A 130 -7.34 -4.70 -4.09
C ALA A 130 -6.51 -5.99 -4.21
N ALA A 131 -5.42 -5.95 -4.99
CA ALA A 131 -4.52 -7.08 -5.16
C ALA A 131 -3.10 -6.61 -5.48
N VAL A 132 -2.10 -7.35 -5.00
CA VAL A 132 -0.71 -7.15 -5.42
C VAL A 132 -0.54 -7.77 -6.80
N GLU A 133 -0.20 -6.94 -7.77
CA GLU A 133 0.04 -7.34 -9.16
C GLU A 133 1.52 -7.18 -9.48
N THR A 134 2.11 -8.22 -10.07
CA THR A 134 3.47 -8.16 -10.58
C THR A 134 3.42 -7.66 -12.02
N SER A 135 4.04 -6.51 -12.28
CA SER A 135 4.16 -5.97 -13.62
C SER A 135 5.04 -6.87 -14.50
N ALA A 136 4.92 -6.76 -15.82
CA ALA A 136 5.78 -7.48 -16.77
C ALA A 136 7.28 -7.15 -16.59
N SER A 137 7.62 -6.05 -15.92
CA SER A 137 8.98 -5.66 -15.54
C SER A 137 9.52 -6.38 -14.29
N GLY A 138 8.70 -7.20 -13.62
CA GLY A 138 9.05 -7.89 -12.38
C GLY A 138 8.89 -7.06 -11.10
N GLU A 139 8.30 -5.88 -11.19
CA GLU A 139 8.00 -5.04 -10.02
C GLU A 139 6.62 -5.40 -9.45
N GLU A 140 6.54 -5.56 -8.13
CA GLU A 140 5.29 -5.77 -7.41
C GLU A 140 4.67 -4.43 -7.01
N ALA A 141 3.40 -4.24 -7.33
CA ALA A 141 2.65 -3.06 -6.93
C ALA A 141 1.24 -3.46 -6.48
N LEU A 142 0.73 -2.80 -5.45
CA LEU A 142 -0.66 -2.95 -5.06
C LEU A 142 -1.55 -2.18 -6.05
N ARG A 143 -2.41 -2.89 -6.78
CA ARG A 143 -3.49 -2.29 -7.58
C ARG A 143 -4.76 -2.23 -6.75
N VAL A 144 -5.32 -1.04 -6.61
CA VAL A 144 -6.59 -0.81 -5.91
C VAL A 144 -7.58 -0.10 -6.85
N ILE A 145 -8.78 -0.66 -6.98
CA ILE A 145 -9.87 -0.11 -7.77
C ILE A 145 -11.07 0.07 -6.84
N ARG A 146 -11.41 1.33 -6.53
CA ARG A 146 -12.51 1.67 -5.62
C ARG A 146 -13.65 2.35 -6.39
N PRO A 147 -14.90 1.86 -6.24
CA PRO A 147 -16.05 2.50 -6.86
C PRO A 147 -16.49 3.72 -6.06
N ALA A 148 -16.70 4.85 -6.76
CA ALA A 148 -17.33 6.02 -6.17
C ALA A 148 -18.86 5.83 -6.17
N VAL A 149 -19.39 5.23 -5.10
CA VAL A 149 -20.83 5.01 -4.95
C VAL A 149 -21.49 6.32 -4.51
N ALA A 150 -22.58 6.69 -5.17
CA ALA A 150 -23.37 7.86 -4.76
C ALA A 150 -23.97 7.62 -3.36
N GLN A 151 -23.54 8.41 -2.39
CA GLN A 151 -24.05 8.40 -1.02
C GLN A 151 -24.46 9.84 -0.63
N GLU A 152 -25.49 9.97 0.20
CA GLU A 152 -25.95 11.29 0.66
C GLU A 152 -24.91 11.98 1.57
N ASN A 153 -24.06 11.21 2.24
CA ASN A 153 -22.95 11.71 3.05
C ASN A 153 -21.70 10.91 2.71
N TYR A 154 -20.68 11.62 2.23
CA TYR A 154 -19.33 11.10 2.00
C TYR A 154 -18.42 11.57 3.13
#